data_AF-A0A4Y2HV40-F1
#
_entry.id   AF-A0A4Y2HV40-F1
#
_cell.length_a   1.000
_cell.length_b   1.000
_cell.length_c   1.000
_cell.angle_alpha   90.00
_cell.angle_beta   90.00
_cell.angle_gamma   90.00
#
_symmetry.space_group_name_H-M   'P 1'
#
loop_
_entity.id
_entity.type
_entity.pdbx_description
1 polymer ?
#
loop_
_entity_poly.entity_id
_entity_poly.type
_entity_poly.pdbx_seq_one_letter_code
_entity_poly.pdbx_strand_id
1 'polypeptide(L)'
;MPSLPVSCFILPPVHKSEVVLHGIFPTVTPVVTKVLAAVRTLDRFGISDLSGAAIVSAALQDEGVISENHAVNAVDRNKIRRGRTKARATLLSQVIKDYDHVQFGLYFDGRKDRTLSIEDNRRKVIIEEHISLVKEPGSEYIGHVSVNFGRAKIIGNNIYRFFVMR
;
A
#
# COMPACT_ATOMS: atom_id res chain seq x y z
N MET A 1 21.01 20.52 -15.79
CA MET A 1 21.05 20.10 -14.37
C MET A 1 20.06 18.96 -14.20
N PRO A 2 20.50 17.69 -14.16
CA PRO A 2 19.61 16.54 -14.14
C PRO A 2 19.01 16.35 -12.75
N SER A 3 17.68 16.24 -12.68
CA SER A 3 16.91 15.94 -11.47
C SER A 3 17.16 14.50 -11.02
N LEU A 4 17.75 14.33 -9.84
CA LEU A 4 17.91 13.02 -9.20
C LEU A 4 16.54 12.47 -8.74
N PRO A 5 16.33 11.15 -8.77
CA PRO A 5 15.05 10.54 -8.41
C PRO A 5 14.86 10.53 -6.88
N VAL A 6 13.69 10.98 -6.43
CA VAL A 6 13.26 11.01 -5.04
C VAL A 6 13.00 9.57 -4.55
N SER A 7 13.86 9.04 -3.68
CA SER A 7 13.66 7.69 -3.11
C SER A 7 12.83 7.78 -1.82
N CYS A 8 11.55 7.45 -1.90
CA CYS A 8 10.66 7.23 -0.76
C CYS A 8 10.82 5.79 -0.27
N PHE A 9 11.26 5.58 0.98
CA PHE A 9 11.33 4.25 1.58
C PHE A 9 10.14 4.06 2.54
N ILE A 10 9.30 3.07 2.22
CA ILE A 10 8.15 2.66 3.04
C ILE A 10 8.57 1.45 3.88
N LEU A 11 8.45 1.53 5.21
CA LEU A 11 8.70 0.40 6.11
C LEU A 11 7.38 -0.36 6.37
N PRO A 12 7.33 -1.71 6.21
CA PRO A 12 6.11 -2.46 6.47
C PRO A 12 5.88 -2.72 7.98
N PRO A 13 4.63 -2.68 8.46
CA PRO A 13 4.30 -3.07 9.84
C PRO A 13 4.18 -4.60 10.00
N VAL A 14 4.67 -5.12 11.12
CA VAL A 14 4.63 -6.54 11.53
C VAL A 14 3.24 -6.87 12.09
N HIS A 15 2.51 -7.77 11.44
CA HIS A 15 1.19 -8.23 11.89
C HIS A 15 1.28 -9.41 12.88
N LYS A 16 0.57 -9.30 14.01
CA LYS A 16 0.10 -10.44 14.80
C LYS A 16 -1.35 -10.72 14.41
N SER A 17 -1.65 -11.96 14.02
CA SER A 17 -2.99 -12.41 13.68
C SER A 17 -3.50 -13.41 14.73
N GLU A 18 -4.53 -13.03 15.48
CA GLU A 18 -5.39 -13.98 16.19
C GLU A 18 -6.68 -14.13 15.40
N VAL A 19 -6.99 -15.36 15.00
CA VAL A 19 -8.21 -15.74 14.30
C VAL A 19 -9.09 -16.49 15.31
N VAL A 20 -10.21 -15.88 15.70
CA VAL A 20 -11.25 -16.56 16.48
C VAL A 20 -12.40 -16.88 15.53
N LEU A 21 -12.54 -18.16 15.19
CA LEU A 21 -13.69 -18.71 14.47
C LEU A 21 -14.77 -19.12 15.48
N HIS A 22 -15.95 -18.54 15.39
CA HIS A 22 -17.17 -19.19 15.89
C HIS A 22 -18.38 -18.72 15.07
N GLY A 23 -19.17 -19.67 14.55
CA GLY A 23 -20.52 -19.39 14.09
C GLY A 23 -20.95 -20.16 12.85
N ILE A 24 -21.53 -21.34 13.08
CA ILE A 24 -22.29 -22.18 12.14
C ILE A 24 -23.57 -21.46 11.70
N PHE A 25 -23.79 -21.25 10.39
CA PHE A 25 -25.12 -21.18 9.74
C PHE A 25 -24.95 -21.35 8.21
N PRO A 26 -25.71 -22.24 7.53
CA PRO A 26 -25.67 -22.35 6.08
C PRO A 26 -26.56 -21.25 5.48
N THR A 27 -26.01 -20.05 5.37
CA THR A 27 -26.73 -18.92 4.76
C THR A 27 -26.59 -19.02 3.24
N VAL A 28 -27.72 -19.20 2.56
CA VAL A 28 -27.89 -19.12 1.10
C VAL A 28 -27.17 -17.87 0.60
N THR A 29 -25.95 -18.07 0.12
CA THR A 29 -25.11 -16.99 -0.34
C THR A 29 -25.55 -16.71 -1.78
N PRO A 30 -26.08 -15.52 -2.09
CA PRO A 30 -26.54 -15.23 -3.44
C PRO A 30 -25.34 -15.34 -4.40
N VAL A 31 -25.62 -15.78 -5.63
CA VAL A 31 -24.71 -15.92 -6.79
C VAL A 31 -23.57 -14.88 -6.84
N VAL A 32 -23.87 -13.66 -6.39
CA VAL A 32 -22.95 -12.53 -6.23
C VAL A 32 -21.65 -12.86 -5.45
N THR A 33 -21.71 -13.70 -4.44
CA THR A 33 -20.55 -14.07 -3.61
C THR A 33 -19.64 -15.09 -4.29
N LYS A 34 -20.21 -16.11 -4.94
CA LYS A 34 -19.46 -17.08 -5.78
C LYS A 34 -18.77 -16.37 -6.96
N VAL A 35 -19.42 -15.38 -7.56
CA VAL A 35 -18.85 -14.58 -8.68
C VAL A 35 -17.64 -13.75 -8.23
N LEU A 36 -17.59 -13.26 -6.98
CA LEU A 36 -16.47 -12.44 -6.51
C LEU A 36 -15.17 -13.25 -6.35
N ALA A 37 -15.25 -14.47 -5.82
CA ALA A 37 -14.10 -15.36 -5.71
C ALA A 37 -13.54 -15.73 -7.09
N ALA A 38 -14.43 -16.09 -8.03
CA ALA A 38 -14.06 -16.37 -9.42
C ALA A 38 -13.42 -15.15 -10.10
N VAL A 39 -13.94 -13.95 -9.88
CA VAL A 39 -13.35 -12.72 -10.44
C VAL A 39 -11.92 -12.48 -9.96
N ARG A 40 -11.63 -12.74 -8.69
CA ARG A 40 -10.27 -12.59 -8.13
C ARG A 40 -9.29 -13.59 -8.73
N THR A 41 -9.71 -14.84 -8.94
CA THR A 41 -8.86 -15.86 -9.58
C THR A 41 -8.64 -15.52 -11.06
N LEU A 42 -9.67 -15.07 -11.78
CA LEU A 42 -9.54 -14.61 -13.16
C LEU A 42 -8.55 -13.44 -13.30
N ASP A 43 -8.57 -12.47 -12.36
CA ASP A 43 -7.58 -11.38 -12.33
C ASP A 43 -6.16 -11.88 -12.06
N ARG A 44 -5.99 -12.83 -11.13
CA ARG A 44 -4.68 -13.42 -10.80
C ARG A 44 -4.02 -14.13 -12.00
N PHE A 45 -4.81 -14.80 -12.82
CA PHE A 45 -4.33 -15.54 -13.99
C PHE A 45 -4.39 -14.72 -15.30
N GLY A 46 -4.81 -13.46 -15.25
CA GLY A 46 -4.88 -12.60 -16.44
C GLY A 46 -5.88 -13.08 -17.51
N ILE A 47 -6.92 -13.80 -17.12
CA ILE A 47 -7.88 -14.41 -18.05
C ILE A 47 -8.76 -13.33 -18.68
N SER A 48 -9.09 -13.47 -19.97
CA SER A 48 -9.98 -12.53 -20.67
C SER A 48 -11.39 -12.52 -20.06
N ASP A 49 -12.09 -11.39 -20.12
CA ASP A 49 -13.47 -11.30 -19.60
C ASP A 49 -14.41 -12.29 -20.30
N LEU A 50 -14.19 -12.56 -21.59
CA LEU A 50 -15.02 -13.46 -22.39
C LEU A 50 -14.78 -14.92 -22.01
N SER A 51 -13.50 -15.32 -21.90
CA SER A 51 -13.13 -16.66 -21.44
C SER A 51 -13.59 -16.90 -20.00
N GLY A 52 -13.44 -15.89 -19.13
CA GLY A 52 -13.91 -15.95 -17.75
C GLY A 52 -15.43 -16.11 -17.65
N ALA A 53 -16.19 -15.41 -18.51
CA ALA A 53 -17.64 -15.55 -18.57
C ALA A 53 -18.08 -16.97 -18.97
N ALA A 54 -17.40 -17.59 -19.95
CA ALA A 54 -17.68 -18.96 -20.37
C ALA A 54 -17.36 -19.99 -19.27
N ILE A 55 -16.19 -19.88 -18.63
CA ILE A 55 -15.77 -20.77 -17.54
C ILE A 55 -16.74 -20.68 -16.35
N VAL A 56 -17.07 -19.46 -15.92
CA VAL A 56 -17.96 -19.23 -14.79
C VAL A 56 -19.39 -19.68 -15.13
N SER A 57 -19.85 -19.46 -16.36
CA SER A 57 -21.18 -19.92 -16.79
C SER A 57 -21.28 -21.44 -16.82
N ALA A 58 -20.26 -22.15 -17.33
CA ALA A 58 -20.21 -23.61 -17.32
C ALA A 58 -20.20 -24.16 -15.89
N ALA A 59 -19.34 -23.64 -15.02
CA ALA A 59 -19.27 -24.06 -13.62
C ALA A 59 -20.59 -23.81 -12.86
N LEU A 60 -21.31 -22.74 -13.20
CA LEU A 60 -22.62 -22.44 -12.60
C LEU A 60 -23.76 -23.28 -13.17
N GLN A 61 -23.62 -23.82 -14.39
CA GLN A 61 -24.53 -24.84 -14.94
C GLN A 61 -24.33 -26.17 -14.22
N ASP A 62 -23.08 -26.60 -13.99
CA ASP A 62 -22.76 -27.82 -13.26
C ASP A 62 -23.30 -27.80 -11.81
N GLU A 63 -23.28 -26.63 -11.18
CA GLU A 63 -23.81 -26.40 -9.83
C GLU A 63 -25.35 -26.25 -9.78
N GLY A 64 -26.05 -26.37 -10.92
CA GLY A 64 -27.51 -26.25 -11.02
C GLY A 64 -28.05 -24.84 -10.74
N VAL A 65 -27.18 -23.81 -10.71
CA VAL A 65 -27.55 -22.42 -10.45
C VAL A 65 -28.11 -21.74 -11.71
N ILE A 66 -27.60 -22.14 -12.88
CA ILE A 66 -28.08 -21.69 -14.19
C ILE A 66 -28.78 -22.86 -14.86
N SER A 67 -30.10 -22.73 -15.06
CA SER A 67 -30.85 -23.63 -15.94
C SER A 67 -30.73 -23.14 -17.40
N GLU A 68 -30.63 -24.09 -18.34
CA GLU A 68 -30.56 -23.84 -19.78
C GLU A 68 -31.72 -22.96 -20.29
N ASN A 69 -32.87 -22.98 -19.59
CA ASN A 69 -34.07 -22.24 -19.95
C ASN A 69 -34.13 -20.80 -19.40
N HIS A 70 -33.21 -20.40 -18.50
CA HIS A 70 -33.20 -19.08 -17.86
C HIS A 70 -31.90 -18.32 -18.12
N ALA A 71 -31.69 -17.94 -19.39
CA ALA A 71 -30.52 -17.17 -19.87
C ALA A 71 -30.27 -15.84 -19.14
N VAL A 72 -31.25 -15.30 -18.39
CA VAL A 72 -31.13 -14.06 -17.63
C VAL A 72 -30.06 -14.16 -16.53
N ASN A 73 -29.86 -15.36 -15.97
CA ASN A 73 -28.89 -15.60 -14.90
C ASN A 73 -27.48 -15.97 -15.42
N ALA A 74 -27.31 -16.11 -16.74
CA ALA A 74 -26.02 -16.42 -17.35
C ALA A 74 -24.97 -15.34 -17.06
N VAL A 75 -23.72 -15.76 -16.87
CA VAL A 75 -22.62 -14.82 -16.58
C VAL A 75 -22.06 -14.31 -17.90
N ASP A 76 -22.42 -13.09 -18.25
CA ASP A 76 -21.89 -12.40 -19.42
C ASP A 76 -20.55 -11.69 -19.13
N ARG A 77 -19.88 -11.25 -20.20
CA ARG A 77 -18.63 -10.48 -20.15
C ARG A 77 -18.75 -9.21 -19.30
N ASN A 78 -19.88 -8.51 -19.36
CA ASN A 78 -20.10 -7.28 -18.60
C ASN A 78 -20.28 -7.55 -17.10
N LYS A 79 -20.88 -8.68 -16.71
CA LYS A 79 -20.99 -9.11 -15.31
C LYS A 79 -19.61 -9.39 -14.72
N ILE A 80 -18.71 -10.05 -15.46
CA ILE A 80 -17.30 -10.23 -15.06
C ILE A 80 -16.58 -8.89 -14.92
N ARG A 81 -16.70 -8.00 -15.91
CA ARG A 81 -16.08 -6.67 -15.88
C ARG A 81 -16.56 -5.82 -14.69
N ARG A 82 -17.87 -5.83 -14.40
CA ARG A 82 -18.46 -5.17 -13.23
C ARG A 82 -17.92 -5.78 -11.94
N GLY A 83 -17.86 -7.11 -11.85
CA GLY A 83 -17.27 -7.82 -10.72
C GLY A 83 -15.82 -7.42 -10.46
N ARG A 84 -14.98 -7.37 -11.51
CA ARG A 84 -13.56 -6.93 -11.45
C ARG A 84 -13.45 -5.51 -10.93
N THR A 85 -14.24 -4.61 -11.49
CA THR A 85 -14.25 -3.19 -11.09
C THR A 85 -14.60 -3.05 -9.62
N LYS A 86 -15.63 -3.76 -9.15
CA LYS A 86 -16.03 -3.75 -7.73
C LYS A 86 -14.95 -4.36 -6.83
N ALA A 87 -14.37 -5.49 -7.22
CA ALA A 87 -13.31 -6.15 -6.47
C ALA A 87 -12.08 -5.24 -6.30
N ARG A 88 -11.64 -4.60 -7.38
CA ARG A 88 -10.52 -3.65 -7.37
C ARG A 88 -10.85 -2.40 -6.56
N ALA A 89 -12.07 -1.85 -6.67
CA ALA A 89 -12.50 -0.70 -5.87
C ALA A 89 -12.51 -1.03 -4.37
N THR A 90 -12.96 -2.22 -3.97
CA THR A 90 -12.89 -2.66 -2.57
C THR A 90 -11.44 -2.80 -2.09
N LEU A 91 -10.55 -3.38 -2.90
CA LEU A 91 -9.14 -3.48 -2.56
C LEU A 91 -8.51 -2.09 -2.42
N LEU A 92 -8.75 -1.18 -3.35
CA LEU A 92 -8.27 0.20 -3.28
C LEU A 92 -8.80 0.92 -2.05
N SER A 93 -10.08 0.76 -1.70
CA SER A 93 -10.64 1.37 -0.50
C SER A 93 -10.02 0.81 0.78
N GLN A 94 -9.70 -0.48 0.84
CA GLN A 94 -9.01 -1.07 1.99
C GLN A 94 -7.59 -0.51 2.09
N VAL A 95 -6.87 -0.49 0.97
CA VAL A 95 -5.54 0.11 0.87
C VAL A 95 -5.57 1.56 1.34
N ILE A 96 -6.54 2.37 0.89
CA ILE A 96 -6.68 3.78 1.30
C ILE A 96 -6.97 3.92 2.79
N LYS A 97 -7.76 3.02 3.41
CA LYS A 97 -7.97 3.03 4.87
C LYS A 97 -6.69 2.70 5.63
N ASP A 98 -5.86 1.82 5.08
CA ASP A 98 -4.54 1.52 5.63
C ASP A 98 -3.56 2.70 5.43
N TYR A 99 -3.83 3.60 4.47
CA TYR A 99 -3.08 4.85 4.25
C TYR A 99 -3.51 6.03 5.16
N ASP A 100 -4.63 5.92 5.88
CA ASP A 100 -5.06 6.94 6.86
C ASP A 100 -4.20 6.89 8.15
N HIS A 101 -3.25 5.96 8.20
CA HIS A 101 -2.21 5.90 9.21
C HIS A 101 -1.08 6.87 8.82
N VAL A 102 -1.20 8.14 9.26
CA VAL A 102 -0.12 9.15 9.39
C VAL A 102 1.10 8.85 8.48
N GLN A 103 1.02 9.25 7.22
CA GLN A 103 2.15 9.09 6.31
C GLN A 103 3.25 10.08 6.71
N PHE A 104 4.32 9.57 7.32
CA PHE A 104 5.52 10.37 7.55
C PHE A 104 6.30 10.49 6.24
N GLY A 105 6.23 11.67 5.61
CA GLY A 105 7.06 12.03 4.48
C GLY A 105 8.43 12.47 4.96
N LEU A 106 9.46 11.67 4.71
CA LEU A 106 10.84 12.07 4.97
C LEU A 106 11.33 12.97 3.83
N TYR A 107 11.49 14.27 4.10
CA TYR A 107 11.97 15.24 3.12
C TYR A 107 13.41 15.67 3.43
N PHE A 108 14.32 15.35 2.51
CA PHE A 108 15.68 15.89 2.53
C PHE A 108 15.66 17.23 1.78
N ASP A 109 15.83 18.35 2.48
CA ASP A 109 15.95 19.66 1.79
C ASP A 109 17.34 19.86 1.15
N GLY A 110 18.27 18.93 1.40
CA GLY A 110 19.60 18.88 0.81
C GLY A 110 20.59 19.91 1.39
N ARG A 111 20.20 20.66 2.43
CA ARG A 111 21.09 21.64 3.07
C ARG A 111 22.22 20.95 3.80
N LYS A 112 23.41 21.48 3.55
CA LYS A 112 24.66 21.11 4.22
C LYS A 112 25.26 22.35 4.83
N ASP A 113 25.10 22.50 6.13
CA ASP A 113 25.63 23.63 6.87
C ASP A 113 27.11 23.40 7.14
N ARG A 114 27.93 24.42 6.88
CA ARG A 114 29.39 24.37 7.05
C ARG A 114 29.77 25.27 8.22
N THR A 115 30.10 24.67 9.35
CA THR A 115 30.52 25.39 10.55
C THR A 115 32.05 25.36 10.66
N LEU A 116 32.66 26.53 10.84
CA LEU A 116 34.09 26.62 11.14
C LEU A 116 34.31 26.45 12.64
N SER A 117 35.02 25.39 13.03
CA SER A 117 35.50 25.20 14.40
C SER A 117 37.03 25.35 14.46
N ILE A 118 37.52 25.82 15.60
CA ILE A 118 38.95 25.89 15.90
C ILE A 118 39.23 24.87 16.99
N GLU A 119 39.87 23.77 16.62
CA GLU A 119 40.36 22.72 17.53
C GLU A 119 41.89 22.68 17.38
N ASP A 120 42.63 22.64 18.49
CA ASP A 120 44.10 22.55 18.51
C ASP A 120 44.82 23.59 17.63
N ASN A 121 44.33 24.83 17.65
CA ASN A 121 44.86 25.96 16.87
C ASN A 121 44.83 25.74 15.33
N ARG A 122 44.10 24.71 14.86
CA ARG A 122 43.85 24.41 13.45
C ARG A 122 42.38 24.69 13.13
N ARG A 123 42.14 25.30 11.97
CA ARG A 123 40.78 25.52 11.47
C ARG A 123 40.25 24.20 10.91
N LYS A 124 39.10 23.75 11.41
CA LYS A 124 38.38 22.57 10.94
C LYS A 124 37.02 23.01 10.43
N VAL A 125 36.64 22.50 9.26
CA VAL A 125 35.29 22.72 8.71
C VAL A 125 34.47 21.49 9.06
N ILE A 126 33.43 21.67 9.86
CA ILE A 126 32.43 20.64 10.15
C ILE A 126 31.29 20.83 9.16
N ILE A 127 30.87 19.75 8.50
CA ILE A 127 29.74 19.75 7.57
C ILE A 127 28.61 18.96 8.22
N GLU A 128 27.50 19.62 8.47
CA GLU A 128 26.31 19.00 9.06
C GLU A 128 25.21 18.92 7.99
N GLU A 129 24.54 17.78 7.91
CA GLU A 129 23.41 17.54 7.03
C GLU A 129 22.11 17.72 7.81
N HIS A 130 21.21 18.55 7.28
CA HIS A 130 19.95 18.89 7.92
C HIS A 130 18.79 18.15 7.23
N ILE A 131 18.01 17.40 8.01
CA ILE A 131 16.93 16.55 7.50
C ILE A 131 15.61 17.00 8.13
N SER A 132 14.65 17.39 7.29
CA SER A 132 13.34 17.86 7.74
C SER A 132 12.33 16.70 7.73
N LEU A 133 11.63 16.53 8.85
CA LEU A 133 10.59 15.53 9.01
C LEU A 133 9.23 16.19 8.83
N VAL A 134 8.45 15.69 7.88
CA VAL A 134 7.19 16.31 7.47
C VAL A 134 6.10 15.24 7.43
N LYS A 135 4.87 15.62 7.79
CA LYS A 135 3.69 14.75 7.69
C LYS A 135 2.94 15.03 6.40
N GLU A 136 2.44 13.97 5.78
CA GLU A 136 1.48 14.05 4.68
C GLU A 136 0.11 13.46 5.07
N PRO A 137 -0.98 13.96 4.46
CA PRO A 137 -1.06 15.07 3.50
C PRO A 137 -0.94 16.45 4.18
N GLY A 138 -0.50 17.48 3.42
CA GLY A 138 -0.43 18.87 3.90
C GLY A 138 0.97 19.40 4.20
N SER A 139 2.01 18.58 4.07
CA SER A 139 3.40 18.96 4.31
C SER A 139 3.61 19.63 5.68
N GLU A 140 2.99 19.10 6.72
CA GLU A 140 3.06 19.65 8.08
C GLU A 140 4.44 19.36 8.69
N TYR A 141 5.16 20.41 9.11
CA TYR A 141 6.49 20.27 9.69
C TYR A 141 6.42 19.65 11.10
N ILE A 142 7.06 18.49 11.28
CA ILE A 142 7.10 17.74 12.55
C ILE A 142 8.36 18.10 13.35
N GLY A 143 9.47 18.31 12.66
CA GLY A 143 10.77 18.61 13.26
C GLY A 143 11.92 18.42 12.28
N HIS A 144 13.15 18.51 12.80
CA HIS A 144 14.35 18.25 12.01
C HIS A 144 15.39 17.46 12.81
N VAL A 145 16.35 16.90 12.09
CA VAL A 145 17.51 16.21 12.62
C VAL A 145 18.76 16.75 11.92
N SER A 146 19.75 17.18 12.70
CA SER A 146 21.07 17.55 12.19
C SER A 146 22.08 16.42 12.44
N VAL A 147 22.79 15.99 11.41
CA VAL A 147 23.82 14.94 11.52
C VAL A 147 25.15 15.38 10.94
N ASN A 148 26.24 15.16 11.66
CA ASN A 148 27.59 15.57 11.24
C ASN A 148 28.14 14.74 10.06
N PHE A 149 27.44 13.66 9.66
CA PHE A 149 27.85 12.76 8.59
C PHE A 149 26.63 12.17 7.88
N GLY A 150 26.55 12.37 6.57
CA GLY A 150 25.52 11.82 5.67
C GLY A 150 25.60 10.30 5.43
N ARG A 151 26.00 9.52 6.44
CA ARG A 151 26.01 8.05 6.35
C ARG A 151 24.62 7.53 6.65
N ALA A 152 24.07 6.70 5.75
CA ALA A 152 22.73 6.13 5.89
C ALA A 152 22.45 5.51 7.27
N LYS A 153 23.41 4.78 7.85
CA LYS A 153 23.30 4.20 9.19
C LYS A 153 23.14 5.24 10.31
N ILE A 154 23.85 6.37 10.21
CA ILE A 154 23.77 7.47 11.20
C ILE A 154 22.45 8.21 11.05
N ILE A 155 22.04 8.49 9.81
CA ILE A 155 20.76 9.12 9.48
C ILE A 155 19.60 8.29 10.03
N GLY A 156 19.56 6.99 9.69
CA GLY A 156 18.50 6.09 10.14
C GLY A 156 18.41 6.00 11.67
N ASN A 157 19.54 5.91 12.37
CA ASN A 157 19.57 5.85 13.83
C ASN A 157 19.06 7.15 14.48
N ASN A 158 19.38 8.32 13.93
CA ASN A 158 18.90 9.59 14.49
C ASN A 158 17.41 9.81 14.23
N ILE A 159 16.91 9.41 13.04
CA ILE A 159 15.47 9.42 12.75
C ILE A 159 14.73 8.48 13.70
N TYR A 160 15.25 7.26 13.92
CA TYR A 160 14.66 6.31 14.88
C TYR A 160 14.60 6.91 16.30
N ARG A 161 15.70 7.53 16.76
CA ARG A 161 15.72 8.21 18.06
C ARG A 161 14.72 9.35 18.16
N PHE A 162 14.53 10.13 17.10
CA PHE A 162 13.56 11.22 17.05
C PHE A 162 12.13 10.73 17.31
N PHE A 163 11.76 9.58 16.74
CA PHE A 163 10.42 9.00 16.92
C PHE A 163 10.24 8.20 18.21
N VAL A 164 11.31 7.65 18.79
CA VAL A 164 11.24 6.80 19.99
C VAL A 164 11.35 7.59 21.29
N MET A 165 12.09 8.70 21.29
CA MET A 165 12.29 9.53 22.49
C MET A 165 11.29 10.68 22.64
N ARG A 166 10.28 10.76 21.76
CA ARG A 166 9.22 11.77 21.77
C ARG A 166 7.88 11.09 21.99
#